data_AF-F4C455-F1
#
_entry.id   AF-F4C455-F1
#
_cell.length_a   1.000
_cell.length_b   1.000
_cell.length_c   1.000
_cell.angle_alpha   90.00
_cell.angle_beta   90.00
_cell.angle_gamma   90.00
#
_symmetry.space_group_name_H-M   'P 1'
#
loop_
_entity.id
_entity.type
_entity.pdbx_description
1 polymer ?
#
loop_
_entity_poly.entity_id
_entity_poly.type
_entity_poly.pdbx_seq_one_letter_code
_entity_poly.pdbx_strand_id
1 'polypeptide(L)'
;MMKIILFVFILLPYVAFSQQQSLPRTEQYCMVLAHQPLLSTKVKVSIDFGQEVNIWRKDWIKNEEGKIVKFNSVIDALNYMNSEGWDFVNAYAITIGNQNVYHYVMKRKITSEILQEMTDNVKKAEEIEAKKKKYKDDVYGR
;
A
#
# COMPACT_ATOMS: atom_id res chain seq x y z
N MET A 1 55.10 8.38 0.21
CA MET A 1 53.90 9.13 0.65
C MET A 1 53.12 9.75 -0.53
N MET A 2 53.77 10.31 -1.55
CA MET A 2 53.08 10.94 -2.72
C MET A 2 52.17 10.01 -3.55
N LYS A 3 52.45 8.70 -3.61
CA LYS A 3 51.67 7.71 -4.38
C LYS A 3 50.34 7.29 -3.70
N ILE A 4 50.28 7.38 -2.37
CA ILE A 4 49.07 7.03 -1.59
C ILE A 4 48.01 8.12 -1.76
N ILE A 5 48.43 9.38 -1.86
CA ILE A 5 47.55 10.54 -2.10
C ILE A 5 46.84 10.40 -3.46
N LEU A 6 47.55 9.92 -4.48
CA LEU A 6 46.97 9.71 -5.82
C LEU A 6 45.91 8.59 -5.83
N PHE A 7 46.08 7.56 -5.01
CA PHE A 7 45.12 6.44 -4.89
C PHE A 7 43.80 6.85 -4.20
N VAL A 8 43.86 7.77 -3.23
CA VAL A 8 42.67 8.33 -2.56
C VAL A 8 41.86 9.21 -3.51
N PHE A 9 42.52 9.94 -4.42
CA PHE A 9 41.84 10.79 -5.41
C PHE A 9 41.07 10.00 -6.49
N ILE A 10 41.52 8.79 -6.83
CA ILE A 10 40.88 7.94 -7.85
C ILE A 10 39.63 7.23 -7.31
N LEU A 11 39.49 7.08 -5.99
CA LEU A 11 38.34 6.41 -5.35
C LEU A 11 37.18 7.37 -4.97
N LEU A 12 37.43 8.69 -4.94
CA LEU A 12 36.42 9.71 -4.64
C LEU A 12 35.20 9.76 -5.60
N PRO A 13 35.31 9.52 -6.92
CA PRO A 13 34.14 9.58 -7.80
C PRO A 13 33.18 8.39 -7.65
N TYR A 14 33.57 7.29 -6.98
CA TYR A 14 32.70 6.11 -6.82
C TYR A 14 31.60 6.30 -5.75
N VAL A 15 31.78 7.20 -4.78
CA VAL A 15 30.76 7.50 -3.77
C VAL A 15 29.68 8.48 -4.27
N ALA A 16 29.90 9.18 -5.39
CA ALA A 16 28.96 10.15 -5.91
C ALA A 16 27.74 9.52 -6.64
N PHE A 17 27.86 8.27 -7.09
CA PHE A 17 26.83 7.61 -7.92
C PHE A 17 25.75 6.85 -7.13
N SER A 18 25.78 6.84 -5.79
CA SER A 18 24.80 6.09 -4.98
C SER A 18 23.68 6.96 -4.39
N GLN A 19 23.67 8.27 -4.63
CA GLN A 19 22.59 9.15 -4.14
C GLN A 19 21.45 9.17 -5.15
N GLN A 20 20.67 8.10 -5.22
CA GLN A 20 19.37 8.14 -5.90
C GLN A 20 18.40 8.94 -5.02
N GLN A 21 18.41 10.26 -5.18
CA GLN A 21 17.46 11.14 -4.50
C GLN A 21 16.08 10.93 -5.13
N SER A 22 15.25 10.08 -4.51
CA SER A 22 13.84 9.99 -4.86
C SER A 22 13.18 11.32 -4.53
N LEU A 23 12.43 11.88 -5.49
CA LEU A 23 11.56 13.01 -5.20
C LEU A 23 10.55 12.60 -4.12
N PRO A 24 10.22 13.49 -3.17
CA PRO A 24 9.25 13.18 -2.15
C PRO A 24 7.91 12.86 -2.81
N ARG A 25 7.29 11.77 -2.39
CA ARG A 25 5.95 11.38 -2.83
C ARG A 25 4.95 12.45 -2.38
N THR A 26 4.23 13.06 -3.32
CA THR A 26 3.23 14.12 -3.04
C THR A 26 1.80 13.58 -2.95
N GLU A 27 1.55 12.42 -3.53
CA GLU A 27 0.22 11.82 -3.63
C GLU A 27 0.26 10.33 -3.26
N GLN A 28 -0.75 9.90 -2.51
CA GLN A 28 -1.02 8.50 -2.25
C GLN A 28 -2.01 7.99 -3.29
N TYR A 29 -1.76 6.80 -3.83
CA TYR A 29 -2.63 6.13 -4.78
C TYR A 29 -3.16 4.84 -4.15
N CYS A 30 -4.39 4.49 -4.47
CA CYS A 30 -4.95 3.19 -4.16
C CYS A 30 -5.85 2.69 -5.28
N MET A 31 -6.07 1.39 -5.30
CA MET A 31 -7.03 0.73 -6.15
C MET A 31 -8.19 0.21 -5.29
N VAL A 32 -9.41 0.60 -5.64
CA VAL A 32 -10.64 0.07 -5.05
C VAL A 32 -11.10 -1.10 -5.90
N LEU A 33 -11.26 -2.27 -5.27
CA LEU A 33 -11.77 -3.48 -5.91
C LEU A 33 -13.18 -3.77 -5.40
N ALA A 34 -14.15 -3.75 -6.30
CA ALA A 34 -15.54 -4.07 -5.98
C ALA A 34 -15.78 -5.57 -6.00
N HIS A 35 -16.36 -6.08 -4.91
CA HIS A 35 -16.78 -7.46 -4.75
C HIS A 35 -18.29 -7.52 -4.53
N GLN A 36 -19.01 -8.02 -5.54
CA GLN A 36 -20.45 -8.27 -5.45
C GLN A 36 -20.72 -9.79 -5.42
N PRO A 37 -21.22 -10.34 -4.31
CA PRO A 37 -21.66 -11.73 -4.25
C PRO A 37 -22.85 -11.96 -5.20
N LEU A 38 -22.93 -13.14 -5.83
CA LEU A 38 -23.93 -13.48 -6.86
C LEU A 38 -25.40 -13.26 -6.44
N LEU A 39 -25.70 -13.36 -5.13
CA LEU A 39 -27.05 -13.24 -4.57
C LEU A 39 -27.25 -12.00 -3.70
N SER A 40 -26.30 -11.06 -3.68
CA SER A 40 -26.42 -9.85 -2.86
C SER A 40 -26.54 -8.60 -3.73
N THR A 41 -27.44 -7.71 -3.32
CA THR A 41 -27.49 -6.34 -3.82
C THR A 41 -26.44 -5.43 -3.18
N LYS A 42 -25.74 -5.90 -2.14
CA LYS A 42 -24.71 -5.15 -1.44
C LYS A 42 -23.33 -5.43 -2.01
N VAL A 43 -22.51 -4.38 -2.04
CA VAL A 43 -21.12 -4.43 -2.48
C VAL A 43 -20.20 -4.36 -1.27
N LYS A 44 -19.13 -5.14 -1.30
CA LYS A 44 -17.98 -4.97 -0.40
C LYS A 44 -16.81 -4.47 -1.23
N VAL A 45 -16.01 -3.56 -0.68
CA VAL A 45 -14.81 -3.07 -1.38
C VAL A 45 -13.57 -3.36 -0.56
N SER A 46 -12.51 -3.79 -1.27
CA SER A 46 -11.16 -3.86 -0.72
C SER A 46 -10.28 -2.81 -1.37
N ILE A 47 -9.32 -2.31 -0.60
CA ILE A 47 -8.37 -1.31 -1.05
C ILE A 47 -7.02 -1.97 -1.25
N ASP A 48 -6.34 -1.63 -2.33
CA ASP A 48 -4.97 -2.04 -2.61
C ASP A 48 -4.09 -0.78 -2.71
N PHE A 49 -3.12 -0.68 -1.82
CA PHE A 49 -2.15 0.42 -1.76
C PHE A 49 -0.81 0.10 -2.44
N GLY A 50 -0.68 -1.07 -3.08
CA GLY A 50 0.55 -1.54 -3.74
C GLY A 50 1.60 -2.13 -2.80
N GLN A 51 1.23 -2.44 -1.55
CA GLN A 51 2.07 -3.18 -0.60
C GLN A 51 2.12 -4.67 -0.96
N GLU A 52 3.13 -5.42 -0.49
CA GLU A 52 3.14 -6.89 -0.64
C GLU A 52 1.93 -7.50 0.10
N VAL A 53 0.82 -7.64 -0.64
CA VAL A 53 -0.39 -8.28 -0.16
C VAL A 53 -0.23 -9.78 -0.33
N ASN A 54 -0.32 -10.48 0.79
CA ASN A 54 -0.70 -11.89 0.74
C ASN A 54 -2.06 -11.95 0.00
N ILE A 55 -2.13 -12.66 -1.14
CA ILE A 55 -3.30 -12.74 -2.03
C ILE A 55 -4.58 -13.16 -1.26
N TRP A 56 -4.42 -13.81 -0.10
CA TRP A 56 -5.49 -14.24 0.80
C TRP A 56 -5.97 -13.16 1.78
N ARG A 57 -5.22 -12.07 1.97
CA ARG A 57 -5.53 -10.96 2.89
C ARG A 57 -5.85 -9.70 2.08
N LYS A 58 -7.15 -9.45 1.91
CA LYS A 58 -7.67 -8.21 1.33
C LYS A 58 -7.88 -7.17 2.42
N ASP A 59 -7.47 -5.93 2.16
CA ASP A 59 -7.72 -4.80 3.05
C ASP A 59 -9.14 -4.27 2.81
N TRP A 60 -10.11 -4.93 3.44
CA TRP A 60 -11.51 -4.51 3.43
C TRP A 60 -11.72 -3.21 4.19
N ILE A 61 -12.58 -2.33 3.69
CA ILE A 61 -13.09 -1.21 4.49
C ILE A 61 -13.90 -1.77 5.66
N LYS A 62 -13.53 -1.36 6.87
CA LYS A 62 -14.16 -1.77 8.12
C LYS A 62 -14.67 -0.55 8.88
N ASN A 63 -15.78 -0.71 9.59
CA ASN A 63 -16.28 0.31 10.51
C ASN A 63 -15.45 0.31 11.82
N GLU A 64 -15.81 1.21 12.74
CA GLU A 64 -15.17 1.37 14.05
C GLU A 64 -15.15 0.06 14.89
N GLU A 65 -16.13 -0.81 14.69
CA GLU A 65 -16.21 -2.13 15.35
C GLU A 65 -15.35 -3.21 14.66
N GLY A 66 -14.64 -2.86 13.59
CA GLY A 66 -13.84 -3.80 12.79
C GLY A 66 -14.64 -4.69 11.84
N LYS A 67 -15.95 -4.44 11.66
CA LYS A 67 -16.82 -5.19 10.74
C LYS A 67 -16.73 -4.62 9.32
N ILE A 68 -16.74 -5.51 8.33
CA ILE A 68 -16.69 -5.11 6.91
C ILE A 68 -17.92 -4.29 6.55
N VAL A 69 -17.68 -3.10 5.99
CA VAL A 69 -18.74 -2.19 5.52
C VAL A 69 -19.40 -2.78 4.26
N LYS A 70 -20.74 -2.71 4.21
CA LYS A 70 -21.54 -3.13 3.07
C LYS A 70 -22.17 -1.91 2.42
N PHE A 71 -21.78 -1.63 1.19
CA PHE A 71 -22.27 -0.52 0.40
C PHE A 71 -23.49 -0.91 -0.43
N ASN A 72 -24.35 0.06 -0.73
CA ASN A 72 -25.53 -0.14 -1.59
C ASN A 72 -25.14 -0.32 -3.06
N SER A 73 -24.03 0.28 -3.48
CA SER A 73 -23.49 0.19 -4.83
C SER A 73 -22.00 0.48 -4.80
N VAL A 74 -21.33 0.34 -5.94
CA VAL A 74 -19.94 0.78 -6.07
C VAL A 74 -19.82 2.30 -5.94
N ILE A 75 -20.80 3.05 -6.45
CA ILE A 75 -20.83 4.52 -6.32
C ILE A 75 -20.96 4.95 -4.86
N ASP A 76 -21.75 4.23 -4.06
CA ASP A 76 -21.84 4.46 -2.61
C ASP A 76 -20.48 4.30 -1.92
N ALA A 77 -19.71 3.27 -2.32
CA ALA A 77 -18.34 3.11 -1.84
C ALA A 77 -17.39 4.21 -2.31
N LEU A 78 -17.52 4.70 -3.56
CA LEU A 78 -16.71 5.81 -4.06
C LEU A 78 -17.03 7.13 -3.36
N ASN A 79 -18.30 7.37 -3.04
CA ASN A 79 -18.71 8.53 -2.25
C ASN A 79 -18.12 8.49 -0.84
N TYR A 80 -18.11 7.30 -0.20
CA TYR A 80 -17.40 7.10 1.06
C TYR A 80 -15.91 7.40 0.90
N MET A 81 -15.24 6.86 -0.12
CA MET A 81 -13.82 7.16 -0.36
C MET A 81 -13.59 8.67 -0.56
N ASN A 82 -14.51 9.36 -1.23
CA ASN A 82 -14.43 10.80 -1.40
C ASN A 82 -14.57 11.56 -0.07
N SER A 83 -15.47 11.13 0.83
CA SER A 83 -15.54 11.73 2.18
C SER A 83 -14.27 11.51 2.99
N GLU A 84 -13.52 10.44 2.70
CA GLU A 84 -12.20 10.15 3.26
C GLU A 84 -11.04 10.90 2.55
N GLY A 85 -11.36 11.87 1.68
CA GLY A 85 -10.38 12.73 1.01
C GLY A 85 -9.76 12.14 -0.26
N TRP A 86 -10.36 11.11 -0.84
CA TRP A 86 -9.89 10.51 -2.09
C TRP A 86 -10.56 11.12 -3.33
N ASP A 87 -9.74 11.44 -4.32
CA ASP A 87 -10.12 11.88 -5.64
C ASP A 87 -10.12 10.71 -6.61
N PHE A 88 -11.16 10.63 -7.45
CA PHE A 88 -11.25 9.64 -8.52
C PHE A 88 -10.24 9.94 -9.64
N VAL A 89 -9.56 8.90 -10.14
CA VAL A 89 -8.58 9.01 -11.24
C VAL A 89 -9.06 8.28 -12.48
N ASN A 90 -9.35 6.98 -12.37
CA ASN A 90 -9.87 6.19 -13.50
C ASN A 90 -10.69 4.99 -13.02
N ALA A 91 -11.38 4.35 -13.96
CA ALA A 91 -11.96 3.03 -13.77
C ALA A 91 -11.79 2.16 -15.02
N TYR A 92 -11.61 0.86 -14.83
CA TYR A 92 -11.58 -0.14 -15.89
C TYR A 92 -12.04 -1.50 -15.37
N ALA A 93 -12.54 -2.34 -16.27
CA ALA A 93 -12.89 -3.72 -15.97
C ALA A 93 -11.74 -4.66 -16.36
N ILE A 94 -11.41 -5.61 -15.52
CA ILE A 94 -10.58 -6.77 -15.87
C ILE A 94 -11.48 -8.00 -15.82
N THR A 95 -11.41 -8.83 -16.85
CA THR A 95 -12.03 -10.16 -16.82
C THR A 95 -11.05 -11.15 -16.20
N ILE A 96 -11.39 -11.69 -15.04
CA ILE A 96 -10.63 -12.78 -14.40
C ILE A 96 -11.47 -14.05 -14.51
N GLY A 97 -11.03 -14.97 -15.37
CA GLY A 97 -11.83 -16.15 -15.72
C GLY A 97 -13.11 -15.73 -16.44
N ASN A 98 -14.27 -15.98 -15.81
CA ASN A 98 -15.59 -15.64 -16.35
C ASN A 98 -16.31 -14.55 -15.53
N GLN A 99 -15.57 -13.76 -14.74
CA GLN A 99 -16.10 -12.65 -13.95
C GLN A 99 -15.41 -11.34 -14.29
N ASN A 100 -16.20 -10.28 -14.43
CA ASN A 100 -15.69 -8.93 -14.54
C ASN A 100 -15.46 -8.36 -13.14
N VAL A 101 -14.22 -7.94 -12.89
CA VAL A 101 -13.83 -7.19 -11.69
C VAL A 101 -13.64 -5.75 -12.10
N TYR A 102 -14.35 -4.85 -11.44
CA TYR A 102 -14.24 -3.42 -11.67
C TYR A 102 -13.18 -2.83 -10.74
N HIS A 103 -12.15 -2.23 -11.34
CA HIS A 103 -11.06 -1.56 -10.66
C HIS A 103 -11.25 -0.05 -10.77
N TYR A 104 -11.07 0.65 -9.65
CA TYR A 104 -11.12 2.11 -9.60
C TYR A 104 -9.82 2.62 -9.00
N VAL A 105 -9.11 3.47 -9.73
CA VAL A 105 -7.90 4.13 -9.22
C VAL A 105 -8.33 5.43 -8.57
N MET A 106 -7.88 5.64 -7.34
CA MET A 106 -8.11 6.87 -6.59
C MET A 106 -6.79 7.40 -6.05
N LYS A 107 -6.75 8.71 -5.80
CA LYS A 107 -5.59 9.37 -5.22
C LYS A 107 -5.97 10.36 -4.13
N ARG A 108 -5.06 10.65 -3.22
CA ARG A 108 -5.19 11.76 -2.26
C ARG A 108 -3.84 12.44 -2.06
N LYS A 109 -3.85 13.72 -1.67
CA LYS A 109 -2.61 14.43 -1.30
C LYS A 109 -2.03 13.84 -0.02
N ILE A 110 -0.70 13.76 0.05
CA ILE A 110 -0.01 13.39 1.29
C ILE A 110 0.17 14.66 2.12
N THR A 111 -0.51 14.71 3.26
CA THR A 111 -0.32 15.74 4.28
C THR A 111 0.71 15.27 5.32
N SER A 112 1.13 16.16 6.22
CA SER A 112 2.00 15.83 7.34
C SER A 112 1.43 14.71 8.21
N GLU A 113 0.11 14.72 8.42
CA GLU A 113 -0.60 13.75 9.25
C GLU A 113 -0.59 12.37 8.58
N ILE A 114 -0.88 12.32 7.28
CA ILE A 114 -0.84 11.07 6.49
C ILE A 114 0.59 10.53 6.43
N LEU A 115 1.60 11.40 6.28
CA LEU A 115 3.00 10.98 6.28
C LEU A 115 3.41 10.35 7.62
N GLN A 116 2.95 10.94 8.72
CA GLN A 116 3.16 10.40 10.05
C GLN A 116 2.48 9.04 10.22
N GLU A 117 1.21 8.93 9.82
CA GLU A 117 0.43 7.68 9.84
C GLU A 117 1.14 6.57 9.03
N MET A 118 1.57 6.88 7.81
CA MET A 118 2.32 5.95 6.95
C MET A 118 3.62 5.49 7.61
N THR A 119 4.34 6.41 8.24
CA THR A 119 5.61 6.11 8.94
C THR A 119 5.37 5.18 10.13
N ASP A 120 4.33 5.42 10.91
CA ASP A 120 4.00 4.61 12.09
C ASP A 120 3.51 3.22 11.68
N ASN A 121 2.75 3.12 10.58
CA ASN A 121 2.34 1.85 10.00
C ASN A 121 3.54 0.99 9.55
N VAL A 122 4.56 1.61 8.94
CA VAL A 122 5.80 0.92 8.55
C VAL A 122 6.53 0.38 9.78
N LYS A 123 6.77 1.20 10.80
CA LYS A 123 7.44 0.76 12.05
C LYS A 123 6.71 -0.42 12.69
N LYS A 124 5.37 -0.34 12.76
CA LYS A 124 4.54 -1.41 13.30
C LYS A 124 4.66 -2.71 12.48
N ALA A 125 4.74 -2.61 11.15
CA ALA A 125 4.94 -3.77 10.28
C ALA A 125 6.31 -4.41 10.51
N GLU A 126 7.38 -3.62 10.63
CA GLU A 126 8.73 -4.08 10.94
C GLU A 126 8.80 -4.81 12.30
N GLU A 127 8.14 -4.26 13.33
CA GLU A 127 8.03 -4.92 14.63
C GLU A 127 7.32 -6.27 14.56
N ILE A 128 6.26 -6.38 13.75
CA ILE A 128 5.53 -7.63 13.54
C ILE A 128 6.42 -8.66 12.85
N GLU A 129 7.15 -8.27 11.81
CA GLU A 129 8.08 -9.16 11.11
C GLU A 129 9.23 -9.62 12.02
N ALA A 130 9.78 -8.73 12.84
CA ALA A 130 10.79 -9.08 13.83
C ALA A 130 10.25 -10.12 14.85
N LYS A 131 9.01 -9.93 15.34
CA LYS A 131 8.35 -10.89 16.24
C LYS A 131 8.10 -12.23 15.57
N LYS A 132 7.67 -12.26 14.31
CA LYS A 132 7.47 -13.51 13.54
C LYS A 132 8.78 -14.25 13.33
N LYS A 133 9.85 -13.53 12.98
CA LYS A 133 11.19 -14.11 12.82
C LYS A 133 11.64 -14.76 14.13
N LYS A 134 11.58 -14.02 15.24
CA LYS A 134 11.89 -14.54 16.56
C LYS A 134 11.06 -15.78 16.92
N TYR A 135 9.74 -15.73 16.72
CA TYR A 135 8.87 -16.89 16.98
C TYR A 135 9.26 -18.11 16.14
N LYS A 136 9.59 -17.92 14.86
CA LYS A 136 10.03 -19.00 13.99
C LYS A 136 11.36 -19.60 14.46
N ASP A 137 12.29 -18.75 14.90
CA ASP A 137 13.57 -19.17 15.47
C ASP A 137 13.37 -19.93 16.80
N ASP A 138 12.45 -19.46 17.66
CA ASP A 138 12.14 -20.10 18.96
C ASP A 138 11.41 -21.46 18.81
N VAL A 139 10.56 -21.63 17.78
CA VAL A 139 9.71 -22.82 17.60
C VAL A 139 10.28 -23.84 16.63
N TYR A 140 10.93 -23.39 15.55
CA TYR A 140 11.46 -24.24 14.49
C TYR A 140 12.98 -24.18 14.37
N GLY A 141 13.65 -23.42 15.24
CA GLY A 141 15.11 -23.42 15.34
C GLY A 141 15.64 -24.81 15.63
N ARG A 142 16.60 -25.23 14.82
CA ARG A 142 17.46 -26.38 15.07
C ARG A 142 18.65 -25.92 15.90
#